data_AF-A0A925W0W9-F1
#
_entry.id   AF-A0A925W0W9-F1
#
_cell.length_a   1.000
_cell.length_b   1.000
_cell.length_c   1.000
_cell.angle_alpha   90.00
_cell.angle_beta   90.00
_cell.angle_gamma   90.00
#
_symmetry.space_group_name_H-M   'P 1'
#
loop_
_entity.id
_entity.type
_entity.pdbx_description
1 polymer ?
#
loop_
_entity_poly.entity_id
_entity_poly.type
_entity_poly.pdbx_seq_one_letter_code
_entity_poly.pdbx_strand_id
1 'polypeptide(L)'
;MSIALARKYRPKNFASVAVQTHVADTLKGAIAHDRVAHAYLLCGPRGTGKTTLARVLAMALNCERRGEAALNGEPCGECDSCRRIWNGSASMDVVEIDAASNRGVDDARELRERAMYAPSGDDRYKVYIVDEAHMLTREAWNALLKILEEPPPRVVFVFATTEPQKIAQSAAPVLSRVQTFHLKRIGPAEIRERLEIVLNEEGVEFERDALAMISRAADGGLRDALSLTDQVLSLGDTTRVTADRVRVALGLVPEDVFLELLDLIADRRAADVFPVVQRLADSGADFALVLSGLGDMLRAQLATLLGGEMPEISDRLRSELKERKARFNTSDLLRMLQALIELEPLYRKSGQPQLLLETLLLRLALLDRTVQLEEVLRGFGTAESAEPPSRRVSKAETKVAPAYATTSLVQDALVPVAPIPQPIPRSATQVAAEAAAATQEAAAHAPPEARTSRTREERGPVAPPSIDAIRKRWSEVPEFVKKSGRGFVSAALGHLVPESINAAGVLIIGYERPNDTWATAVESARSDVMQALQATFEGINGFALRVVGEVATGSQGGKRLTAEDVQQQRTDHLTNKHPLLGAAVQSLDLELLD
;
A
#
# COMPACT_ATOMS: atom_id res chain seq x y z
N MET A 1 31.22 3.05 9.82
CA MET A 1 29.80 3.39 9.68
C MET A 1 29.70 4.81 9.15
N SER A 2 29.60 4.97 7.83
CA SER A 2 29.35 6.26 7.19
C SER A 2 27.94 6.73 7.56
N ILE A 3 27.78 8.04 7.82
CA ILE A 3 26.47 8.65 8.02
C ILE A 3 25.72 8.57 6.68
N ALA A 4 24.48 8.07 6.68
CA ALA A 4 23.64 8.01 5.48
C ALA A 4 23.59 9.36 4.74
N LEU A 5 23.71 9.34 3.41
CA LEU A 5 23.73 10.54 2.55
C LEU A 5 22.50 11.41 2.77
N ALA A 6 21.33 10.79 2.90
CA ALA A 6 20.07 11.49 3.17
C ALA A 6 20.10 12.34 4.46
N ARG A 7 20.93 11.96 5.44
CA ARG A 7 21.15 12.71 6.69
C ARG A 7 22.31 13.71 6.55
N LYS A 8 23.41 13.31 5.93
CA LYS A 8 24.61 14.14 5.74
C LYS A 8 24.33 15.38 4.89
N TYR A 9 23.57 15.21 3.79
CA TYR A 9 23.26 16.25 2.81
C TYR A 9 21.93 16.96 3.02
N ARG A 10 21.33 16.79 4.19
CA ARG A 10 20.07 17.46 4.52
C ARG A 10 20.32 18.99 4.58
N PRO A 11 19.56 19.82 3.82
CA PRO A 11 19.76 21.27 3.74
C PRO A 11 19.70 22.00 5.08
N LYS A 12 20.71 22.83 5.39
CA LYS A 12 20.82 23.58 6.67
C LYS A 12 20.33 25.04 6.60
N ASN A 13 20.06 25.55 5.42
CA ASN A 13 19.62 26.93 5.17
C ASN A 13 18.60 26.94 4.02
N PHE A 14 17.87 28.05 3.85
CA PHE A 14 16.82 28.15 2.83
C PHE A 14 17.41 28.06 1.42
N ALA A 15 18.57 28.69 1.19
CA ALA A 15 19.26 28.66 -0.09
C ALA A 15 19.67 27.25 -0.59
N SER A 16 19.92 26.29 0.31
CA SER A 16 20.30 24.91 -0.04
C SER A 16 19.11 23.96 -0.23
N VAL A 17 17.88 24.44 -0.03
CA VAL A 17 16.68 23.65 -0.28
C VAL A 17 16.45 23.56 -1.79
N ALA A 18 16.72 22.39 -2.36
CA ALA A 18 16.54 22.16 -3.79
C ALA A 18 15.07 22.39 -4.23
N VAL A 19 14.89 23.10 -5.35
CA VAL A 19 13.65 23.23 -6.15
C VAL A 19 12.50 24.02 -5.50
N GLN A 20 12.44 24.10 -4.16
CA GLN A 20 11.37 24.78 -3.44
C GLN A 20 11.63 26.27 -3.22
N THR A 21 12.27 26.94 -4.18
CA THR A 21 12.78 28.32 -4.05
C THR A 21 11.68 29.30 -3.63
N HIS A 22 10.50 29.21 -4.24
CA HIS A 22 9.36 30.08 -3.90
C HIS A 22 8.92 30.00 -2.43
N VAL A 23 8.91 28.80 -1.84
CA VAL A 23 8.54 28.62 -0.42
C VAL A 23 9.68 29.11 0.48
N ALA A 24 10.91 28.73 0.14
CA ALA A 24 12.11 29.10 0.87
C ALA A 24 12.28 30.63 0.95
N ASP A 25 12.13 31.32 -0.18
CA ASP A 25 12.22 32.78 -0.27
C ASP A 25 11.10 33.48 0.51
N THR A 26 9.88 32.94 0.47
CA THR A 26 8.76 33.52 1.22
C THR A 26 8.98 33.41 2.73
N LEU A 27 9.43 32.26 3.23
CA LEU A 27 9.73 32.06 4.65
C LEU A 27 10.92 32.92 5.09
N LYS A 28 11.98 32.96 4.29
CA LYS A 28 13.15 33.82 4.51
C LYS A 28 12.75 35.30 4.59
N GLY A 29 11.94 35.77 3.64
CA GLY A 29 11.43 37.15 3.62
C GLY A 29 10.51 37.46 4.83
N ALA A 30 9.69 36.51 5.26
CA ALA A 30 8.87 36.66 6.46
C ALA A 30 9.72 36.87 7.72
N ILE A 31 10.85 36.15 7.85
CA ILE A 31 11.79 36.33 8.96
C ILE A 31 12.54 37.66 8.84
N ALA A 32 13.03 38.00 7.65
CA ALA A 32 13.80 39.23 7.42
C ALA A 32 13.00 40.50 7.71
N HIS A 33 11.68 40.47 7.49
CA HIS A 33 10.78 41.60 7.70
C HIS A 33 9.96 41.52 8.99
N ASP A 34 10.27 40.58 9.89
CA ASP A 34 9.54 40.35 11.15
C ASP A 34 8.01 40.16 10.95
N ARG A 35 7.63 39.47 9.87
CA ARG A 35 6.25 39.11 9.51
C ARG A 35 6.01 37.61 9.64
N VAL A 36 6.52 37.03 10.72
CA VAL A 36 6.39 35.60 11.01
C VAL A 36 4.94 35.29 11.41
N ALA A 37 4.33 34.29 10.77
CA ALA A 37 3.01 33.81 11.12
C ALA A 37 3.08 32.93 12.37
N HIS A 38 2.00 32.89 13.15
CA HIS A 38 1.88 32.03 14.32
C HIS A 38 1.72 30.54 13.93
N ALA A 39 1.32 30.24 12.69
CA ALA A 39 1.18 28.87 12.23
C ALA A 39 1.42 28.70 10.72
N TYR A 40 2.14 27.64 10.38
CA TYR A 40 2.48 27.24 9.01
C TYR A 40 2.04 25.81 8.74
N LEU A 41 1.56 25.54 7.53
CA LEU A 41 1.24 24.20 7.05
C LEU A 41 2.04 23.90 5.78
N LEU A 42 3.03 23.02 5.89
CA LEU A 42 3.86 22.54 4.80
C LEU A 42 3.25 21.26 4.23
N CYS A 43 2.69 21.36 3.03
CA CYS A 43 2.02 20.26 2.33
C CYS A 43 2.88 19.76 1.17
N GLY A 44 2.83 18.46 0.91
CA GLY A 44 3.38 17.91 -0.33
C GLY A 44 3.85 16.47 -0.20
N PRO A 45 4.24 15.84 -1.32
CA PRO A 45 4.68 14.44 -1.35
C PRO A 45 5.82 14.13 -0.38
N ARG A 46 6.00 12.84 -0.08
CA ARG A 46 7.12 12.39 0.76
C ARG A 46 8.46 12.76 0.10
N GLY A 47 9.46 13.07 0.93
CA GLY A 47 10.81 13.36 0.43
C GLY A 47 11.04 14.73 -0.22
N THR A 48 10.04 15.61 -0.31
CA THR A 48 10.16 16.96 -0.91
C THR A 48 10.82 18.01 0.00
N GLY A 49 11.07 17.69 1.27
CA GLY A 49 11.79 18.57 2.20
C GLY A 49 10.95 19.28 3.27
N LYS A 50 9.67 18.90 3.47
CA LYS A 50 8.77 19.53 4.47
C LYS A 50 9.38 19.68 5.87
N THR A 51 9.74 18.55 6.52
CA THR A 51 10.33 18.55 7.87
C THR A 51 11.69 19.24 7.90
N THR A 52 12.45 19.18 6.79
CA THR A 52 13.71 19.91 6.67
C THR A 52 13.47 21.41 6.72
N LEU A 53 12.52 21.90 5.93
CA LEU A 53 12.17 23.32 5.87
C LEU A 53 11.61 23.82 7.21
N ALA A 54 10.81 22.99 7.90
CA ALA A 54 10.35 23.28 9.26
C ALA A 54 11.51 23.47 10.25
N ARG A 55 12.52 22.59 10.20
CA ARG A 55 13.74 22.74 11.03
C ARG A 55 14.56 23.96 10.65
N VAL A 56 14.71 24.28 9.36
CA VAL A 56 15.41 25.48 8.89
C VAL A 56 14.71 26.75 9.38
N LEU A 57 13.37 26.79 9.31
CA LEU A 57 12.57 27.87 9.89
C LEU A 57 12.80 28.00 11.40
N ALA A 58 12.75 26.90 12.16
CA ALA A 58 13.02 26.90 13.59
C ALA A 58 14.43 27.41 13.92
N MET A 59 15.43 27.01 13.13
CA MET A 59 16.80 27.50 13.27
C MET A 59 16.92 29.00 12.99
N ALA A 60 16.23 29.51 11.97
CA ALA A 60 16.28 30.92 11.61
C ALA A 60 15.60 31.80 12.67
N LEU A 61 14.45 31.33 13.19
CA LEU A 61 13.74 31.99 14.27
C LEU A 61 14.52 31.98 15.59
N ASN A 62 15.35 30.98 15.87
CA ASN A 62 16.11 30.90 17.13
C ASN A 62 17.62 31.14 16.96
N CYS A 63 18.05 31.66 15.81
CA CYS A 63 19.45 31.96 15.54
C CYS A 63 19.95 33.07 16.47
N GLU A 64 21.11 32.90 17.09
CA GLU A 64 21.74 33.93 17.94
C GLU A 64 22.15 35.17 17.15
N ARG A 65 22.41 34.99 15.84
CA ARG A 65 22.76 36.03 14.88
C ARG A 65 21.54 36.57 14.11
N ARG A 66 20.31 36.26 14.57
CA ARG A 66 19.08 36.70 13.88
C ARG A 66 19.03 38.22 13.80
N GLY A 67 18.71 38.76 12.62
CA GLY A 67 18.64 40.20 12.38
C GLY A 67 19.91 40.83 11.80
N GLU A 68 21.02 40.08 11.73
CA GLU A 68 22.18 40.51 10.95
C GLU A 68 21.79 40.69 9.47
N ALA A 69 22.03 41.89 8.93
CA ALA A 69 21.70 42.23 7.54
C ALA A 69 22.37 41.26 6.53
N ALA A 70 23.54 40.73 6.87
CA ALA A 70 24.25 39.74 6.07
C ALA A 70 23.49 38.40 5.92
N LEU A 71 22.68 38.02 6.90
CA LEU A 71 21.91 36.78 6.87
C LEU A 71 20.58 36.93 6.14
N ASN A 72 19.98 38.13 6.13
CA ASN A 72 18.72 38.42 5.41
C ASN A 72 17.63 37.34 5.62
N GLY A 73 17.39 36.96 6.88
CA GLY A 73 16.40 35.94 7.26
C GLY A 73 16.90 34.49 7.23
N GLU A 74 18.14 34.23 6.81
CA GLU A 74 18.76 32.89 6.86
C GLU A 74 19.25 32.54 8.28
N PRO A 75 19.23 31.25 8.68
CA PRO A 75 19.96 30.80 9.84
C PRO A 75 21.46 30.80 9.55
N CYS A 76 22.26 31.16 10.55
CA CYS A 76 23.71 31.13 10.38
C CYS A 76 24.31 29.71 10.33
N GLY A 77 23.56 28.68 10.77
CA GLY A 77 23.95 27.27 10.72
C GLY A 77 25.06 26.84 11.69
N GLU A 78 25.77 27.78 12.32
CA GLU A 78 27.00 27.52 13.09
C GLU A 78 26.88 27.83 14.59
N CYS A 79 25.96 28.73 14.99
CA CYS A 79 25.76 29.06 16.41
C CYS A 79 25.22 27.86 17.20
N ASP A 80 25.34 27.91 18.53
CA ASP A 80 24.94 26.81 19.40
C ASP A 80 23.46 26.47 19.26
N SER A 81 22.60 27.49 19.19
CA SER A 81 21.17 27.30 18.92
C SER A 81 20.92 26.55 17.61
N CYS A 82 21.50 27.00 16.49
CA CYS A 82 21.36 26.33 15.19
C CYS A 82 21.86 24.87 15.24
N ARG A 83 23.02 24.63 15.86
CA ARG A 83 23.59 23.27 15.97
C ARG A 83 22.71 22.34 16.80
N ARG A 84 22.17 22.81 17.95
CA ARG A 84 21.28 22.02 18.81
C ARG A 84 19.98 21.64 18.09
N ILE A 85 19.32 22.62 17.48
CA ILE A 85 18.07 22.42 16.72
C ILE A 85 18.31 21.46 15.56
N TRP A 86 19.39 21.65 14.80
CA TRP A 86 19.68 20.81 13.64
C TRP A 86 19.93 19.34 14.01
N ASN A 87 20.73 19.11 15.05
CA ASN A 87 21.09 17.77 15.50
C ASN A 87 19.93 17.04 16.21
N GLY A 88 18.81 17.71 16.43
CA GLY A 88 17.67 17.16 17.19
C GLY A 88 18.00 16.96 18.67
N SER A 89 19.01 17.67 19.19
CA SER A 89 19.27 17.73 20.63
C SER A 89 18.13 18.47 21.31
N ALA A 90 17.82 18.13 22.58
CA ALA A 90 16.75 18.77 23.34
C ALA A 90 16.94 20.29 23.41
N SER A 91 16.31 21.00 22.47
CA SER A 91 16.17 22.44 22.50
C SER A 91 14.92 22.73 23.33
N MET A 92 15.06 23.54 24.38
CA MET A 92 13.91 23.92 25.20
C MET A 92 12.84 24.66 24.38
N ASP A 93 13.27 25.36 23.33
CA ASP A 93 12.43 26.25 22.52
C ASP A 93 11.97 25.61 21.21
N VAL A 94 12.42 24.38 20.87
CA VAL A 94 11.98 23.69 19.65
C VAL A 94 11.58 22.26 19.99
N VAL A 95 10.30 21.95 19.77
CA VAL A 95 9.72 20.64 20.06
C VAL A 95 9.25 20.03 18.75
N GLU A 96 9.82 18.89 18.38
CA GLU A 96 9.41 18.10 17.22
C GLU A 96 8.58 16.90 17.68
N ILE A 97 7.38 16.79 17.15
CA ILE A 97 6.37 15.79 17.51
C ILE A 97 5.98 15.05 16.24
N ASP A 98 6.04 13.73 16.30
CA ASP A 98 5.44 12.88 15.26
C ASP A 98 3.98 12.61 15.62
N ALA A 99 3.05 13.14 14.82
CA ALA A 99 1.63 12.98 15.04
C ALA A 99 1.16 11.53 14.86
N ALA A 100 1.92 10.66 14.20
CA ALA A 100 1.56 9.24 14.10
C ALA A 100 1.60 8.53 15.48
N SER A 101 2.55 8.94 16.34
CA SER A 101 2.71 8.42 17.70
C SER A 101 1.96 9.24 18.76
N ASN A 102 1.74 10.54 18.51
CA ASN A 102 1.10 11.48 19.45
C ASN A 102 -0.21 12.04 18.86
N ARG A 103 -1.09 11.15 18.41
CA ARG A 103 -2.31 11.51 17.68
C ARG A 103 -3.48 11.99 18.55
N GLY A 104 -3.41 11.75 19.86
CA GLY A 104 -4.55 11.82 20.77
C GLY A 104 -4.92 13.24 21.21
N VAL A 105 -6.14 13.39 21.74
CA VAL A 105 -6.60 14.69 22.29
C VAL A 105 -5.81 15.11 23.52
N ASP A 106 -5.35 14.16 24.32
CA ASP A 106 -4.61 14.45 25.55
C ASP A 106 -3.21 14.97 25.24
N ASP A 107 -2.52 14.37 24.26
CA ASP A 107 -1.24 14.89 23.74
C ASP A 107 -1.39 16.32 23.21
N ALA A 108 -2.47 16.59 22.47
CA ALA A 108 -2.75 17.93 21.94
C ALA A 108 -3.10 18.95 23.04
N ARG A 109 -3.77 18.52 24.13
CA ARG A 109 -4.04 19.37 25.29
C ARG A 109 -2.76 19.71 26.05
N GLU A 110 -1.91 18.70 26.27
CA GLU A 110 -0.61 18.90 26.90
C GLU A 110 0.26 19.83 26.06
N LEU A 111 0.28 19.64 24.74
CA LEU A 111 0.97 20.52 23.80
C LEU A 111 0.49 21.96 23.92
N ARG A 112 -0.83 22.16 23.94
CA ARG A 112 -1.45 23.47 24.12
C ARG A 112 -1.06 24.11 25.45
N GLU A 113 -1.11 23.36 26.55
CA GLU A 113 -0.75 23.86 27.88
C GLU A 113 0.72 24.26 27.94
N ARG A 114 1.61 23.42 27.41
CA ARG A 114 3.04 23.72 27.30
C ARG A 114 3.32 24.93 26.41
N ALA A 115 2.48 25.18 25.41
CA ALA A 115 2.61 26.32 24.50
C ALA A 115 2.20 27.66 25.14
N MET A 116 1.46 27.67 26.26
CA MET A 116 1.13 28.91 26.97
C MET A 116 2.32 29.51 27.72
N TYR A 117 3.38 28.72 27.96
CA TYR A 117 4.59 29.23 28.61
C TYR A 117 5.49 30.00 27.64
N ALA A 118 6.04 31.12 28.10
CA ALA A 118 6.96 31.95 27.35
C ALA A 118 8.21 31.16 26.87
N PRO A 119 8.83 31.58 25.76
CA PRO A 119 10.14 31.07 25.32
C PRO A 119 11.22 31.28 26.40
N SER A 120 12.32 30.52 26.32
CA SER A 120 13.40 30.54 27.33
C SER A 120 14.20 31.86 27.38
N GLY A 121 13.92 32.81 26.49
CA GLY A 121 14.50 34.14 26.50
C GLY A 121 13.62 35.12 25.72
N ASP A 122 13.74 36.41 26.05
CA ASP A 122 12.88 37.46 25.51
C ASP A 122 12.92 37.54 23.99
N ASP A 123 14.05 37.21 23.37
CA ASP A 123 14.23 37.22 21.91
C ASP A 123 14.06 35.89 21.21
N ARG A 124 13.56 34.85 21.88
CA ARG A 124 13.43 33.51 21.28
C ARG A 124 11.99 33.20 20.86
N TYR A 125 11.84 32.22 19.98
CA TYR A 125 10.55 31.68 19.58
C TYR A 125 10.40 30.26 20.08
N LYS A 126 9.22 29.93 20.59
CA LYS A 126 8.85 28.55 20.90
C LYS A 126 8.21 27.92 19.68
N VAL A 127 8.93 26.99 19.03
CA VAL A 127 8.52 26.39 17.77
C VAL A 127 8.09 24.95 17.98
N TYR A 128 6.87 24.63 17.56
CA TYR A 128 6.31 23.29 17.57
C TYR A 128 6.24 22.75 16.15
N ILE A 129 7.07 21.75 15.85
CA ILE A 129 7.05 21.06 14.56
C ILE A 129 6.21 19.79 14.73
N VAL A 130 5.10 19.70 14.02
CA VAL A 130 4.20 18.53 14.06
C VAL A 130 4.27 17.84 12.70
N ASP A 131 5.03 16.74 12.64
CA ASP A 131 5.18 15.94 11.42
C ASP A 131 4.02 14.96 11.24
N GLU A 132 3.71 14.64 9.99
CA GLU A 132 2.55 13.85 9.57
C GLU A 132 1.23 14.28 10.24
N ALA A 133 0.98 15.60 10.31
CA ALA A 133 -0.15 16.21 11.02
C ALA A 133 -1.54 15.71 10.59
N HIS A 134 -1.67 15.08 9.42
CA HIS A 134 -2.91 14.42 8.99
C HIS A 134 -3.29 13.21 9.87
N MET A 135 -2.37 12.71 10.69
CA MET A 135 -2.60 11.60 11.63
C MET A 135 -3.27 12.04 12.94
N LEU A 136 -3.31 13.35 13.24
CA LEU A 136 -4.02 13.89 14.41
C LEU A 136 -5.53 13.60 14.31
N THR A 137 -6.14 13.21 15.42
CA THR A 137 -7.60 13.03 15.47
C THR A 137 -8.33 14.37 15.39
N ARG A 138 -9.63 14.32 15.07
CA ARG A 138 -10.49 15.51 15.03
C ARG A 138 -10.52 16.23 16.39
N GLU A 139 -10.55 15.47 17.48
CA GLU A 139 -10.54 16.00 18.84
C GLU A 139 -9.21 16.71 19.14
N ALA A 140 -8.08 16.15 18.71
CA ALA A 140 -6.77 16.76 18.84
C ALA A 140 -6.69 18.11 18.11
N TRP A 141 -7.18 18.17 16.87
CA TRP A 141 -7.27 19.43 16.12
C TRP A 141 -8.15 20.47 16.84
N ASN A 142 -9.29 20.06 17.37
CA ASN A 142 -10.17 20.95 18.14
C ASN A 142 -9.51 21.49 19.42
N ALA A 143 -8.66 20.69 20.07
CA ALA A 143 -7.90 21.15 21.22
C ALA A 143 -6.89 22.25 20.83
N LEU A 144 -6.25 22.11 19.66
CA LEU A 144 -5.31 23.08 19.11
C LEU A 144 -5.98 24.33 18.52
N LEU A 145 -7.24 24.25 18.07
CA LEU A 145 -7.94 25.39 17.49
C LEU A 145 -7.94 26.62 18.40
N LYS A 146 -8.12 26.42 19.71
CA LYS A 146 -8.14 27.53 20.68
C LYS A 146 -6.85 28.34 20.68
N ILE A 147 -5.70 27.66 20.63
CA ILE A 147 -4.40 28.34 20.62
C ILE A 147 -4.02 28.87 19.24
N LEU A 148 -4.57 28.31 18.16
CA LEU A 148 -4.41 28.86 16.82
C LEU A 148 -5.27 30.11 16.60
N GLU A 149 -6.38 30.26 17.33
CA GLU A 149 -7.22 31.47 17.31
C GLU A 149 -6.62 32.61 18.12
N GLU A 150 -6.11 32.29 19.31
CA GLU A 150 -5.48 33.24 20.22
C GLU A 150 -4.04 32.79 20.51
N PRO A 151 -3.11 32.97 19.55
CA PRO A 151 -1.74 32.49 19.69
C PRO A 151 -0.97 33.31 20.74
N PRO A 152 -0.26 32.66 21.67
CA PRO A 152 0.65 33.35 22.56
C PRO A 152 1.78 34.02 21.76
N PRO A 153 2.33 35.13 22.27
CA PRO A 153 3.41 35.84 21.59
C PRO A 153 4.62 34.92 21.41
N ARG A 154 5.23 34.97 20.22
CA ARG A 154 6.45 34.21 19.85
C ARG A 154 6.30 32.68 19.93
N VAL A 155 5.07 32.16 19.88
CA VAL A 155 4.80 30.73 19.67
C VAL A 155 4.47 30.50 18.19
N VAL A 156 5.15 29.54 17.57
CA VAL A 156 4.97 29.20 16.15
C VAL A 156 4.72 27.71 15.99
N PHE A 157 3.60 27.36 15.35
CA PHE A 157 3.31 25.99 14.94
C PHE A 157 3.73 25.76 13.49
N VAL A 158 4.38 24.64 13.22
CA VAL A 158 4.75 24.20 11.87
C VAL A 158 4.25 22.79 11.66
N PHE A 159 3.12 22.67 10.96
CA PHE A 159 2.54 21.39 10.59
C PHE A 159 3.13 20.92 9.27
N ALA A 160 3.53 19.65 9.18
CA ALA A 160 3.94 19.03 7.93
C ALA A 160 3.01 17.86 7.60
N THR A 161 2.61 17.73 6.33
CA THR A 161 1.73 16.63 5.90
C THR A 161 1.97 16.20 4.47
N THR A 162 1.83 14.90 4.23
CA THR A 162 1.73 14.30 2.90
C THR A 162 0.31 14.32 2.32
N GLU A 163 -0.71 14.42 3.17
CA GLU A 163 -2.12 14.28 2.80
C GLU A 163 -2.95 15.50 3.26
N PRO A 164 -2.90 16.64 2.55
CA PRO A 164 -3.63 17.85 2.94
C PRO A 164 -5.15 17.67 2.94
N GLN A 165 -5.67 16.80 2.06
CA GLN A 165 -7.10 16.50 1.95
C GLN A 165 -7.67 15.91 3.25
N LYS A 166 -6.89 15.06 3.96
CA LYS A 166 -7.32 14.48 5.24
C LYS A 166 -7.49 15.57 6.30
N ILE A 167 -6.58 16.54 6.36
CA ILE A 167 -6.70 17.69 7.27
C ILE A 167 -7.91 18.55 6.92
N ALA A 168 -8.17 18.77 5.62
CA ALA A 168 -9.36 19.50 5.20
C ALA A 168 -10.66 18.82 5.65
N GLN A 169 -10.70 17.49 5.64
CA GLN A 169 -11.86 16.71 6.10
C GLN A 169 -11.99 16.68 7.63
N SER A 170 -10.88 16.51 8.36
CA SER A 170 -10.89 16.37 9.81
C SER A 170 -10.93 17.70 10.56
N ALA A 171 -10.38 18.77 9.96
CA ALA A 171 -10.06 20.03 10.64
C ALA A 171 -10.12 21.25 9.70
N ALA A 172 -11.16 21.36 8.88
CA ALA A 172 -11.36 22.50 7.97
C ALA A 172 -11.13 23.90 8.61
N PRO A 173 -11.57 24.19 9.86
CA PRO A 173 -11.36 25.51 10.45
C PRO A 173 -9.89 25.89 10.65
N VAL A 174 -9.00 24.90 10.83
CA VAL A 174 -7.55 25.11 10.99
C VAL A 174 -6.94 25.76 9.74
N LEU A 175 -7.39 25.36 8.55
CA LEU A 175 -6.82 25.84 7.28
C LEU A 175 -6.94 27.35 7.09
N SER A 176 -7.93 27.99 7.72
CA SER A 176 -8.08 29.45 7.69
C SER A 176 -7.18 30.20 8.68
N ARG A 177 -6.56 29.50 9.63
CA ARG A 177 -5.68 30.04 10.68
C ARG A 177 -4.19 29.73 10.43
N VAL A 178 -3.88 28.98 9.37
CA VAL A 178 -2.50 28.59 9.04
C VAL A 178 -2.11 29.10 7.66
N GLN A 179 -0.86 29.55 7.51
CA GLN A 179 -0.32 29.85 6.20
C GLN A 179 0.11 28.55 5.51
N THR A 180 -0.57 28.20 4.42
CA THR A 180 -0.33 26.92 3.72
C THR A 180 0.66 27.09 2.58
N PHE A 181 1.68 26.23 2.55
CA PHE A 181 2.68 26.16 1.49
C PHE A 181 2.69 24.76 0.85
N HIS A 182 2.63 24.69 -0.48
CA HIS A 182 2.64 23.45 -1.23
C HIS A 182 4.01 23.21 -1.86
N LEU A 183 4.74 22.22 -1.34
CA LEU A 183 5.99 21.76 -1.91
C LEU A 183 5.69 20.85 -3.09
N LYS A 184 6.32 21.16 -4.24
CA LYS A 184 6.12 20.42 -5.49
C LYS A 184 6.93 19.12 -5.50
N ARG A 185 6.50 18.14 -6.30
CA ARG A 185 7.37 17.01 -6.65
C ARG A 185 8.64 17.53 -7.33
N ILE A 186 9.78 16.95 -6.99
CA ILE A 186 11.07 17.29 -7.59
C ILE A 186 11.19 16.52 -8.90
N GLY A 187 11.57 17.19 -9.98
CA GLY A 187 11.71 16.55 -11.30
C GLY A 187 12.88 15.57 -11.33
N PRO A 188 12.84 14.50 -12.16
CA PRO A 188 13.94 13.53 -12.27
C PRO A 188 15.29 14.17 -12.67
N ALA A 189 15.24 15.24 -13.48
CA ALA A 189 16.42 15.98 -13.88
C ALA A 189 17.09 16.72 -12.71
N GLU A 190 16.29 17.35 -11.86
CA GLU A 190 16.75 18.09 -10.67
C GLU A 190 17.29 17.12 -9.61
N ILE A 191 16.64 15.97 -9.43
CA ILE A 191 17.17 14.90 -8.56
C ILE A 191 18.53 14.44 -9.07
N ARG A 192 18.66 14.18 -10.39
CA ARG A 192 19.93 13.74 -10.98
C ARG A 192 21.03 14.76 -10.74
N GLU A 193 20.79 16.03 -11.03
CA GLU A 193 21.76 17.12 -10.79
C GLU A 193 22.19 17.15 -9.32
N ARG A 194 21.24 16.98 -8.38
CA ARG A 194 21.57 16.93 -6.96
C ARG A 194 22.39 15.70 -6.59
N LEU A 195 22.11 14.53 -7.16
CA LEU A 195 22.91 13.32 -6.96
C LEU A 195 24.33 13.47 -7.54
N GLU A 196 24.49 14.11 -8.70
CA GLU A 196 25.79 14.42 -9.29
C GLU A 196 26.63 15.27 -8.33
N ILE A 197 26.06 16.34 -7.75
CA ILE A 197 26.74 17.18 -6.75
C ILE A 197 27.17 16.35 -5.53
N VAL A 198 26.25 15.57 -4.97
CA VAL A 198 26.51 14.76 -3.76
C VAL A 198 27.60 13.72 -3.99
N LEU A 199 27.54 12.97 -5.09
CA LEU A 199 28.52 11.92 -5.38
C LEU A 199 29.90 12.49 -5.72
N ASN A 200 29.96 13.65 -6.38
CA ASN A 200 31.22 14.36 -6.61
C ASN A 200 31.85 14.82 -5.28
N GLU A 201 31.05 15.32 -4.33
CA GLU A 201 31.54 15.70 -3.00
C GLU A 201 32.02 14.50 -2.16
N GLU A 202 31.43 13.31 -2.36
CA GLU A 202 31.89 12.05 -1.75
C GLU A 202 33.09 11.42 -2.48
N GLY A 203 33.48 11.94 -3.65
CA GLY A 203 34.54 11.37 -4.48
C GLY A 203 34.17 10.00 -5.08
N VAL A 204 32.88 9.78 -5.37
CA VAL A 204 32.36 8.54 -5.93
C VAL A 204 32.16 8.66 -7.44
N GLU A 205 32.70 7.71 -8.21
CA GLU A 205 32.44 7.63 -9.65
C GLU A 205 31.04 7.08 -9.96
N PHE A 206 30.38 7.65 -10.95
CA PHE A 206 29.03 7.27 -11.34
C PHE A 206 28.79 7.32 -12.86
N GLU A 207 27.79 6.56 -13.32
CA GLU A 207 27.25 6.62 -14.68
C GLU A 207 25.98 7.47 -14.71
N ARG A 208 25.78 8.28 -15.76
CA ARG A 208 24.58 9.13 -15.88
C ARG A 208 23.28 8.33 -15.96
N ASP A 209 23.32 7.18 -16.64
CA ASP A 209 22.18 6.27 -16.75
C ASP A 209 21.80 5.66 -15.39
N ALA A 210 22.79 5.37 -14.54
CA ALA A 210 22.54 4.89 -13.18
C ALA A 210 21.78 5.93 -12.35
N LEU A 211 22.18 7.21 -12.43
CA LEU A 211 21.47 8.29 -11.76
C LEU A 211 20.07 8.51 -12.34
N ALA A 212 19.88 8.34 -13.65
CA ALA A 212 18.55 8.41 -14.26
C ALA A 212 17.62 7.28 -13.75
N MET A 213 18.15 6.09 -13.48
CA MET A 213 17.40 4.99 -12.86
C MET A 213 17.01 5.32 -11.41
N ILE A 214 17.95 5.82 -10.61
CA ILE A 214 17.69 6.22 -9.21
C ILE A 214 16.66 7.36 -9.15
N SER A 215 16.80 8.39 -10.00
CA SER A 215 15.88 9.52 -10.04
C SER A 215 14.44 9.11 -10.37
N ARG A 216 14.26 8.13 -11.27
CA ARG A 216 12.94 7.58 -11.60
C ARG A 216 12.39 6.77 -10.42
N ALA A 217 13.20 5.89 -9.83
CA ALA A 217 12.80 5.07 -8.69
C ALA A 217 12.43 5.92 -7.45
N ALA A 218 13.01 7.12 -7.31
CA ALA A 218 12.74 8.02 -6.19
C ALA A 218 11.38 8.75 -6.25
N ASP A 219 10.65 8.70 -7.36
CA ASP A 219 9.32 9.30 -7.56
C ASP A 219 9.18 10.74 -7.03
N GLY A 220 10.21 11.57 -7.26
CA GLY A 220 10.18 12.99 -6.88
C GLY A 220 10.54 13.29 -5.41
N GLY A 221 10.98 12.29 -4.64
CA GLY A 221 11.49 12.44 -3.28
C GLY A 221 13.03 12.44 -3.23
N LEU A 222 13.66 13.59 -2.91
CA LEU A 222 15.13 13.67 -2.82
C LEU A 222 15.69 12.82 -1.68
N ARG A 223 14.97 12.71 -0.56
CA ARG A 223 15.36 11.82 0.55
C ARG A 223 15.44 10.37 0.08
N ASP A 224 14.49 9.96 -0.76
CA ASP A 224 14.40 8.60 -1.28
C ASP A 224 15.52 8.35 -2.29
N ALA A 225 15.77 9.29 -3.20
CA ALA A 225 16.90 9.22 -4.14
C ALA A 225 18.26 9.02 -3.43
N LEU A 226 18.53 9.78 -2.36
CA LEU A 226 19.76 9.64 -1.58
C LEU A 226 19.82 8.30 -0.83
N SER A 227 18.68 7.81 -0.32
CA SER A 227 18.60 6.52 0.38
C SER A 227 18.81 5.34 -0.58
N LEU A 228 18.26 5.42 -1.79
CA LEU A 228 18.49 4.44 -2.86
C LEU A 228 19.95 4.46 -3.30
N THR A 229 20.58 5.64 -3.34
CA THR A 229 22.01 5.77 -3.64
C THR A 229 22.87 5.11 -2.55
N ASP A 230 22.56 5.34 -1.27
CA ASP A 230 23.21 4.65 -0.14
C ASP A 230 23.10 3.12 -0.26
N GLN A 231 21.93 2.61 -0.64
CA GLN A 231 21.69 1.18 -0.86
C GLN A 231 22.58 0.62 -1.98
N VAL A 232 22.74 1.35 -3.09
CA VAL A 232 23.63 0.97 -4.20
C VAL A 232 25.10 0.99 -3.78
N LEU A 233 25.51 1.98 -2.99
CA LEU A 233 26.89 2.09 -2.49
C LEU A 233 27.24 1.01 -1.46
N SER A 234 26.23 0.49 -0.75
CA SER A 234 26.41 -0.57 0.25
C SER A 234 26.55 -1.97 -0.35
N LEU A 235 26.42 -2.11 -1.68
CA LEU A 235 26.34 -3.41 -2.36
C LEU A 235 27.73 -3.93 -2.78
N GLY A 236 28.31 -4.91 -2.09
CA GLY A 236 29.61 -5.48 -2.45
C GLY A 236 30.81 -4.53 -2.22
N ASP A 237 31.96 -4.85 -2.83
CA ASP A 237 33.25 -4.22 -2.46
C ASP A 237 33.60 -2.95 -3.24
N THR A 238 32.81 -2.56 -4.25
CA THR A 238 33.09 -1.38 -5.08
C THR A 238 32.22 -0.20 -4.69
N THR A 239 32.81 1.00 -4.71
CA THR A 239 32.15 2.25 -4.32
C THR A 239 31.50 2.99 -5.49
N ARG A 240 31.50 2.41 -6.71
CA ARG A 240 31.00 3.06 -7.93
C ARG A 240 29.49 2.87 -8.12
N VAL A 241 28.82 3.87 -8.69
CA VAL A 241 27.38 3.83 -9.02
C VAL A 241 27.20 3.57 -10.51
N THR A 242 26.97 2.31 -10.89
CA THR A 242 26.74 1.89 -12.29
C THR A 242 25.32 1.40 -12.52
N ALA A 243 24.86 1.40 -13.78
CA ALA A 243 23.49 1.00 -14.12
C ALA A 243 23.19 -0.45 -13.68
N ASP A 244 24.15 -1.37 -13.83
CA ASP A 244 24.02 -2.76 -13.37
C ASP A 244 23.84 -2.85 -11.86
N ARG A 245 24.61 -2.07 -11.09
CA ARG A 245 24.52 -2.08 -9.63
C ARG A 245 23.20 -1.50 -9.15
N VAL A 246 22.69 -0.46 -9.82
CA VAL A 246 21.34 0.07 -9.54
C VAL A 246 20.27 -0.99 -9.81
N ARG A 247 20.36 -1.71 -10.94
CA ARG A 247 19.41 -2.79 -11.26
C ARG A 247 19.40 -3.86 -10.17
N VAL A 248 20.57 -4.35 -9.77
CA VAL A 248 20.70 -5.38 -8.73
C VAL A 248 20.21 -4.86 -7.38
N ALA A 249 20.65 -3.67 -6.96
CA ALA A 249 20.29 -3.10 -5.66
C ALA A 249 18.79 -2.86 -5.51
N LEU A 250 18.14 -2.39 -6.58
CA LEU A 250 16.73 -2.02 -6.58
C LEU A 250 15.81 -3.15 -7.08
N GLY A 251 16.36 -4.31 -7.45
CA GLY A 251 15.59 -5.42 -8.02
C GLY A 251 14.89 -5.06 -9.34
N LEU A 252 15.46 -4.12 -10.11
CA LEU A 252 14.85 -3.68 -11.36
C LEU A 252 15.02 -4.74 -12.44
N VAL A 253 13.92 -5.00 -13.12
CA VAL A 253 13.88 -5.92 -14.26
C VAL A 253 14.58 -5.26 -15.45
N PRO A 254 15.48 -5.96 -16.16
CA PRO A 254 16.16 -5.42 -17.34
C PRO A 254 15.19 -5.01 -18.46
N GLU A 255 15.53 -3.95 -19.20
CA GLU A 255 14.73 -3.46 -20.34
C GLU A 255 14.49 -4.54 -21.40
N ASP A 256 15.49 -5.41 -21.63
CA ASP A 256 15.40 -6.50 -22.61
C ASP A 256 14.27 -7.49 -22.28
N VAL A 257 13.95 -7.70 -21.00
CA VAL A 257 12.83 -8.56 -20.58
C VAL A 257 11.50 -7.91 -20.91
N PHE A 258 11.38 -6.59 -20.75
CA PHE A 258 10.16 -5.88 -21.15
C PHE A 258 9.98 -5.85 -22.67
N LEU A 259 11.07 -5.76 -23.43
CA LEU A 259 11.03 -5.92 -24.89
C LEU A 259 10.61 -7.34 -25.29
N GLU A 260 11.12 -8.37 -24.62
CA GLU A 260 10.67 -9.76 -24.80
C GLU A 260 9.18 -9.92 -24.52
N LEU A 261 8.67 -9.31 -23.43
CA LEU A 261 7.24 -9.32 -23.11
C LEU A 261 6.40 -8.62 -24.18
N LEU A 262 6.84 -7.46 -24.70
CA LEU A 262 6.18 -6.80 -25.81
C LEU A 262 6.14 -7.70 -27.05
N ASP A 263 7.25 -8.35 -27.38
CA ASP A 263 7.35 -9.23 -28.55
C ASP A 263 6.42 -10.44 -28.41
N LEU A 264 6.37 -11.04 -27.22
CA LEU A 264 5.45 -12.13 -26.90
C LEU A 264 3.99 -11.71 -27.10
N ILE A 265 3.61 -10.53 -26.60
CA ILE A 265 2.25 -10.00 -26.74
C ILE A 265 1.93 -9.70 -28.21
N ALA A 266 2.84 -9.04 -28.92
CA ALA A 266 2.68 -8.68 -30.32
C ALA A 266 2.55 -9.90 -31.25
N ASP A 267 3.33 -10.95 -30.98
CA ASP A 267 3.30 -12.21 -31.75
C ASP A 267 2.24 -13.21 -31.25
N ARG A 268 1.49 -12.85 -30.20
CA ARG A 268 0.43 -13.69 -29.61
C ARG A 268 0.93 -15.06 -29.14
N ARG A 269 2.14 -15.09 -28.60
CA ARG A 269 2.81 -16.30 -28.11
C ARG A 269 2.35 -16.65 -26.70
N ALA A 270 1.04 -16.92 -26.53
CA ALA A 270 0.43 -17.14 -25.22
C ALA A 270 1.05 -18.31 -24.42
N ALA A 271 1.50 -19.36 -25.10
CA ALA A 271 2.17 -20.50 -24.45
C ALA A 271 3.50 -20.10 -23.78
N ASP A 272 4.18 -19.08 -24.30
CA ASP A 272 5.48 -18.63 -23.80
C ASP A 272 5.36 -17.73 -22.55
N VAL A 273 4.14 -17.35 -22.14
CA VAL A 273 3.92 -16.56 -20.92
C VAL A 273 4.44 -17.30 -19.70
N PHE A 274 4.08 -18.58 -19.55
CA PHE A 274 4.44 -19.39 -18.38
C PHE A 274 5.96 -19.49 -18.16
N PRO A 275 6.79 -19.88 -19.17
CA PRO A 275 8.23 -19.94 -18.96
C PRO A 275 8.86 -18.57 -18.71
N VAL A 276 8.36 -17.48 -19.29
CA VAL A 276 8.89 -16.13 -19.02
C VAL A 276 8.59 -15.71 -17.58
N VAL A 277 7.35 -15.90 -17.12
CA VAL A 277 6.97 -15.57 -15.74
C VAL A 277 7.69 -16.46 -14.74
N GLN A 278 7.90 -17.74 -15.05
CA GLN A 278 8.68 -18.63 -14.19
C GLN A 278 10.14 -18.15 -14.07
N ARG A 279 10.79 -17.72 -15.16
CA ARG A 279 12.14 -17.15 -15.09
C ARG A 279 12.19 -15.89 -14.22
N LEU A 280 11.18 -15.03 -14.31
CA LEU A 280 11.06 -13.85 -13.44
C LEU A 280 10.93 -14.27 -11.97
N ALA A 281 10.09 -15.27 -11.67
CA ALA A 281 9.92 -15.82 -10.33
C ALA A 281 11.23 -16.38 -9.77
N ASP A 282 11.93 -17.21 -10.57
CA ASP A 282 13.18 -17.86 -10.19
C ASP A 282 14.30 -16.85 -9.95
N SER A 283 14.27 -15.71 -10.66
CA SER A 283 15.20 -14.60 -10.45
C SER A 283 14.87 -13.72 -9.24
N GLY A 284 13.74 -13.98 -8.57
CA GLY A 284 13.28 -13.18 -7.42
C GLY A 284 12.77 -11.80 -7.80
N ALA A 285 12.34 -11.58 -9.05
CA ALA A 285 11.83 -10.30 -9.51
C ALA A 285 10.57 -9.89 -8.74
N ASP A 286 10.49 -8.61 -8.36
CA ASP A 286 9.26 -8.06 -7.79
C ASP A 286 8.22 -7.87 -8.90
N PHE A 287 7.17 -8.68 -8.87
CA PHE A 287 6.08 -8.61 -9.85
C PHE A 287 5.33 -7.27 -9.83
N ALA A 288 5.36 -6.50 -8.73
CA ALA A 288 4.80 -5.16 -8.72
C ALA A 288 5.60 -4.22 -9.63
N LEU A 289 6.94 -4.33 -9.58
CA LEU A 289 7.84 -3.61 -10.48
C LEU A 289 7.71 -4.09 -11.92
N VAL A 290 7.49 -5.38 -12.15
CA VAL A 290 7.18 -5.91 -13.50
C VAL A 290 5.90 -5.29 -14.04
N LEU A 291 4.82 -5.25 -13.26
CA LEU A 291 3.55 -4.66 -13.70
C LEU A 291 3.68 -3.17 -14.01
N SER A 292 4.34 -2.41 -13.13
CA SER A 292 4.60 -0.99 -13.34
C SER A 292 5.44 -0.76 -14.60
N GLY A 293 6.53 -1.53 -14.76
CA GLY A 293 7.41 -1.42 -15.93
C GLY A 293 6.73 -1.82 -17.24
N LEU A 294 5.85 -2.82 -17.21
CA LEU A 294 5.02 -3.18 -18.37
C LEU A 294 4.06 -2.04 -18.74
N GLY A 295 3.45 -1.38 -17.76
CA GLY A 295 2.60 -0.20 -17.99
C GLY A 295 3.38 0.95 -18.64
N ASP A 296 4.57 1.24 -18.14
CA ASP A 296 5.46 2.25 -18.73
C ASP A 296 5.86 1.88 -20.16
N MET A 297 6.13 0.61 -20.42
CA MET A 297 6.50 0.11 -21.73
C MET A 297 5.37 0.24 -22.76
N LEU A 298 4.14 -0.13 -22.37
CA LEU A 298 2.95 0.03 -23.20
C LEU A 298 2.63 1.51 -23.48
N ARG A 299 2.80 2.38 -22.47
CA ARG A 299 2.64 3.84 -22.61
C ARG A 299 3.69 4.44 -23.54
N ALA A 300 4.95 4.02 -23.43
CA ALA A 300 6.02 4.45 -24.33
C ALA A 300 5.82 3.98 -25.77
N GLN A 301 5.35 2.74 -25.97
CA GLN A 301 4.97 2.23 -27.29
C GLN A 301 3.80 3.03 -27.90
N LEU A 302 2.79 3.36 -27.09
CA LEU A 302 1.64 4.18 -27.51
C LEU A 302 2.08 5.60 -27.92
N ALA A 303 2.93 6.24 -27.12
CA ALA A 303 3.49 7.55 -27.45
C ALA A 303 4.26 7.51 -28.78
N THR A 304 5.08 6.49 -28.99
CA THR A 304 5.85 6.27 -30.24
C THR A 304 4.93 6.08 -31.46
N LEU A 305 3.80 5.40 -31.29
CA LEU A 305 2.79 5.23 -32.34
C LEU A 305 2.16 6.57 -32.74
N LEU A 306 1.78 7.37 -31.75
CA LEU A 306 1.14 8.68 -31.92
C LEU A 306 2.10 9.81 -32.33
N GLY A 307 3.42 9.55 -32.34
CA GLY A 307 4.44 10.56 -32.63
C GLY A 307 4.73 11.52 -31.47
N GLY A 308 4.32 11.15 -30.25
CA GLY A 308 4.71 11.85 -29.04
C GLY A 308 6.11 11.46 -28.57
N GLU A 309 6.75 12.34 -27.80
CA GLU A 309 8.04 12.08 -27.18
C GLU A 309 7.90 11.90 -25.68
N MET A 310 8.58 10.87 -25.15
CA MET A 310 8.79 10.72 -23.73
C MET A 310 10.24 11.07 -23.39
N PRO A 311 10.50 12.10 -22.57
CA PRO A 311 11.87 12.53 -22.25
C PRO A 311 12.59 11.55 -21.31
N GLU A 312 11.87 10.61 -20.70
CA GLU A 312 12.35 9.71 -19.65
C GLU A 312 12.92 8.37 -20.16
N ILE A 313 12.81 8.09 -21.47
CA ILE A 313 13.29 6.85 -22.08
C ILE A 313 14.66 7.03 -22.75
N SER A 314 15.50 5.98 -22.69
CA SER A 314 16.83 5.96 -23.32
C SER A 314 16.72 5.99 -24.85
N ASP A 315 17.76 6.48 -25.53
CA ASP A 315 17.80 6.50 -27.00
C ASP A 315 17.75 5.09 -27.61
N ARG A 316 18.38 4.11 -26.93
CA ARG A 316 18.29 2.70 -27.28
C ARG A 316 16.85 2.21 -27.24
N LEU A 317 16.17 2.38 -26.10
CA LEU A 317 14.78 1.95 -25.94
C LEU A 317 13.86 2.63 -26.95
N ARG A 318 14.05 3.94 -27.20
CA ARG A 318 13.27 4.67 -28.21
C ARG A 318 13.41 4.05 -29.61
N SER A 319 14.60 3.55 -29.95
CA SER A 319 14.85 2.90 -31.24
C SER A 319 14.17 1.53 -31.31
N GLU A 320 14.30 0.73 -30.25
CA GLU A 320 13.64 -0.58 -30.11
C GLU A 320 12.09 -0.49 -30.21
N LEU A 321 11.49 0.55 -29.63
CA LEU A 321 10.03 0.77 -29.70
C LEU A 321 9.57 1.21 -31.09
N LYS A 322 10.42 1.96 -31.82
CA LYS A 322 10.12 2.36 -33.21
C LYS A 322 10.08 1.15 -34.14
N GLU A 323 10.96 0.18 -33.96
CA GLU A 323 10.96 -1.06 -34.76
C GLU A 323 9.67 -1.88 -34.56
N ARG A 324 9.08 -1.82 -33.35
CA ARG A 324 7.83 -2.51 -33.01
C ARG A 324 6.56 -1.74 -33.40
N LYS A 325 6.68 -0.53 -33.96
CA LYS A 325 5.55 0.34 -34.29
C LYS A 325 4.49 -0.34 -35.17
N ALA A 326 4.91 -1.14 -36.15
CA ALA A 326 4.00 -1.79 -37.09
C ALA A 326 3.24 -3.00 -36.50
N ARG A 327 3.66 -3.50 -35.33
CA ARG A 327 3.09 -4.71 -34.71
C ARG A 327 1.94 -4.39 -33.74
N PHE A 328 1.80 -3.14 -33.34
CA PHE A 328 0.76 -2.66 -32.43
C PHE A 328 -0.15 -1.64 -33.11
N ASN A 329 -1.39 -1.55 -32.63
CA ASN A 329 -2.30 -0.46 -32.96
C ASN A 329 -2.70 0.31 -31.68
N THR A 330 -3.16 1.54 -31.86
CA THR A 330 -3.52 2.46 -30.77
C THR A 330 -4.61 1.88 -29.86
N SER A 331 -5.65 1.27 -30.44
CA SER A 331 -6.80 0.74 -29.70
C SER A 331 -6.45 -0.46 -28.83
N ASP A 332 -5.62 -1.37 -29.32
CA ASP A 332 -5.14 -2.53 -28.57
C ASP A 332 -4.25 -2.09 -27.41
N LEU A 333 -3.34 -1.14 -27.61
CA LEU A 333 -2.51 -0.60 -26.53
C LEU A 333 -3.35 0.10 -25.44
N LEU A 334 -4.39 0.85 -25.82
CA LEU A 334 -5.32 1.44 -24.86
C LEU A 334 -6.08 0.37 -24.07
N ARG A 335 -6.52 -0.72 -24.72
CA ARG A 335 -7.15 -1.87 -24.04
C ARG A 335 -6.18 -2.59 -23.10
N MET A 336 -4.91 -2.75 -23.49
CA MET A 336 -3.87 -3.34 -22.65
C MET A 336 -3.60 -2.48 -21.40
N LEU A 337 -3.49 -1.17 -21.56
CA LEU A 337 -3.35 -0.22 -20.46
C LEU A 337 -4.58 -0.25 -19.53
N GLN A 338 -5.79 -0.33 -20.08
CA GLN A 338 -7.01 -0.46 -19.30
C GLN A 338 -7.03 -1.76 -18.48
N ALA A 339 -6.61 -2.89 -19.05
CA ALA A 339 -6.52 -4.16 -18.34
C ALA A 339 -5.51 -4.12 -17.17
N LEU A 340 -4.41 -3.38 -17.31
CA LEU A 340 -3.46 -3.12 -16.22
C LEU A 340 -4.10 -2.31 -15.08
N ILE A 341 -4.80 -1.22 -15.41
CA ILE A 341 -5.48 -0.36 -14.42
C ILE A 341 -6.55 -1.15 -13.65
N GLU A 342 -7.28 -2.04 -14.32
CA GLU A 342 -8.27 -2.93 -13.69
C GLU A 342 -7.63 -3.94 -12.72
N LEU A 343 -6.41 -4.40 -13.01
CA LEU A 343 -5.71 -5.38 -12.18
C LEU A 343 -5.08 -4.78 -10.93
N GLU A 344 -4.61 -3.52 -10.99
CA GLU A 344 -3.83 -2.88 -9.93
C GLU A 344 -4.49 -2.97 -8.52
N PRO A 345 -5.80 -2.72 -8.34
CA PRO A 345 -6.45 -2.83 -7.04
C PRO A 345 -6.53 -4.27 -6.52
N LEU A 346 -6.66 -5.25 -7.42
CA LEU A 346 -6.72 -6.68 -7.10
C LEU A 346 -5.34 -7.19 -6.70
N TYR A 347 -4.30 -6.77 -7.43
CA TYR A 347 -2.93 -7.13 -7.16
C TYR A 347 -2.50 -6.77 -5.74
N ARG A 348 -2.80 -5.55 -5.29
CA ARG A 348 -2.48 -5.09 -3.92
C ARG A 348 -3.13 -5.91 -2.80
N LYS A 349 -4.22 -6.63 -3.08
CA LYS A 349 -4.99 -7.40 -2.10
C LYS A 349 -4.76 -8.91 -2.21
N SER A 350 -4.07 -9.37 -3.25
CA SER A 350 -3.93 -10.79 -3.57
C SER A 350 -2.72 -11.42 -2.89
N GLY A 351 -2.88 -12.66 -2.42
CA GLY A 351 -1.77 -13.50 -1.97
C GLY A 351 -1.08 -14.29 -3.09
N GLN A 352 -1.54 -14.15 -4.35
CA GLN A 352 -1.06 -14.91 -5.50
C GLN A 352 -0.67 -13.97 -6.65
N PRO A 353 0.44 -13.20 -6.53
CA PRO A 353 0.84 -12.21 -7.52
C PRO A 353 1.25 -12.83 -8.86
N GLN A 354 1.88 -14.00 -8.85
CA GLN A 354 2.29 -14.71 -10.06
C GLN A 354 1.08 -15.05 -10.96
N LEU A 355 0.04 -15.65 -10.38
CA LEU A 355 -1.19 -16.01 -11.11
C LEU A 355 -1.83 -14.79 -11.78
N LEU A 356 -1.84 -13.65 -11.08
CA LEU A 356 -2.41 -12.41 -11.62
C LEU A 356 -1.59 -11.88 -12.81
N LEU A 357 -0.25 -11.93 -12.71
CA LEU A 357 0.62 -11.53 -13.81
C LEU A 357 0.47 -12.45 -15.02
N GLU A 358 0.45 -13.78 -14.81
CA GLU A 358 0.23 -14.76 -15.88
C GLU A 358 -1.11 -14.54 -16.57
N THR A 359 -2.18 -14.37 -15.79
CA THR A 359 -3.54 -14.13 -16.31
C THR A 359 -3.60 -12.84 -17.12
N LEU A 360 -2.96 -11.77 -16.65
CA LEU A 360 -2.86 -10.52 -17.39
C LEU A 360 -2.14 -10.73 -18.72
N LEU A 361 -0.92 -11.27 -18.69
CA LEU A 361 -0.11 -11.47 -19.89
C LEU A 361 -0.81 -12.39 -20.91
N LEU A 362 -1.48 -13.44 -20.44
CA LEU A 362 -2.34 -14.28 -21.30
C LEU A 362 -3.50 -13.48 -21.89
N ARG A 363 -4.21 -12.68 -21.08
CA ARG A 363 -5.27 -11.79 -21.55
C ARG A 363 -4.73 -10.85 -22.63
N LEU A 364 -3.55 -10.28 -22.44
CA LEU A 364 -2.93 -9.37 -23.42
C LEU A 364 -2.51 -10.10 -24.71
N ALA A 365 -1.88 -11.27 -24.60
CA ALA A 365 -1.43 -12.07 -25.75
C ALA A 365 -2.59 -12.66 -26.56
N LEU A 366 -3.75 -12.90 -25.92
CA LEU A 366 -4.96 -13.43 -26.54
C LEU A 366 -5.96 -12.34 -26.95
N LEU A 367 -5.63 -11.05 -26.85
CA LEU A 367 -6.50 -9.96 -27.32
C LEU A 367 -6.78 -10.10 -28.82
N ASP A 368 -8.06 -10.19 -29.17
CA ASP A 368 -8.51 -10.05 -30.55
C ASP A 368 -8.14 -8.66 -31.08
N ARG A 369 -7.62 -8.62 -32.32
CA ARG A 369 -7.20 -7.37 -32.96
C ARG A 369 -8.46 -6.56 -33.20
N THR A 370 -8.50 -5.34 -32.72
CA THR A 370 -9.50 -4.39 -33.20
C THR A 370 -9.26 -4.13 -34.68
N VAL A 371 -10.10 -4.71 -35.53
CA VAL A 371 -10.15 -4.35 -36.95
C VAL A 371 -11.11 -3.17 -37.06
N GLN A 372 -10.69 -2.09 -37.73
CA GLN A 372 -11.60 -0.98 -38.01
C GLN A 372 -12.70 -1.50 -38.93
N LEU A 373 -13.96 -1.14 -38.63
CA LEU A 373 -15.12 -1.62 -39.39
C LEU A 373 -14.98 -1.30 -40.88
N GLU A 374 -14.34 -0.18 -41.21
CA GLU A 374 -13.99 0.26 -42.57
C GLU A 374 -13.06 -0.72 -43.30
N GLU A 375 -12.16 -1.40 -42.59
CA GLU A 375 -11.21 -2.35 -43.15
C GLU A 375 -11.88 -3.71 -43.41
N VAL A 376 -12.78 -4.12 -42.51
CA VAL A 376 -13.68 -5.26 -42.71
C VAL A 376 -14.60 -4.99 -43.91
N LEU A 377 -15.21 -3.80 -43.99
CA LEU A 377 -16.09 -3.39 -45.09
C LEU A 377 -15.34 -3.29 -46.43
N ARG A 378 -14.08 -2.84 -46.45
CA ARG A 378 -13.24 -2.87 -47.65
C ARG A 378 -12.89 -4.28 -48.10
N GLY A 379 -12.70 -5.21 -47.17
CA GLY A 379 -12.51 -6.64 -47.49
C GLY A 379 -13.74 -7.28 -48.13
N PHE A 380 -14.94 -6.80 -47.80
CA PHE A 380 -16.19 -7.21 -48.46
C PHE A 380 -16.45 -6.47 -49.79
N GLY A 381 -15.86 -5.28 -49.99
CA GLY A 381 -16.09 -4.43 -51.16
C GLY A 381 -15.39 -4.86 -52.45
N THR A 382 -14.53 -5.88 -52.43
CA THR A 382 -13.83 -6.40 -53.63
C THR A 382 -14.20 -7.85 -54.00
N ALA A 383 -15.27 -8.39 -53.42
CA ALA A 383 -15.79 -9.71 -53.77
C ALA A 383 -17.15 -9.58 -54.47
N GLU A 384 -17.17 -8.99 -55.67
CA GLU A 384 -18.29 -9.22 -56.58
C GLU A 384 -18.09 -10.57 -57.30
N SER A 385 -19.06 -11.46 -57.07
CA SER A 385 -19.34 -12.70 -57.82
C SER A 385 -18.48 -13.95 -57.54
N ALA A 386 -18.71 -14.57 -56.38
CA ALA A 386 -18.81 -16.03 -56.29
C ALA A 386 -19.76 -16.40 -55.14
N GLU A 387 -20.67 -17.34 -55.39
CA GLU A 387 -21.73 -17.81 -54.47
C GLU A 387 -21.28 -18.01 -53.01
N PRO A 388 -22.17 -17.78 -52.03
CA PRO A 388 -21.85 -18.01 -50.63
C PRO A 388 -21.59 -19.52 -50.40
N PRO A 389 -20.46 -19.93 -49.78
CA PRO A 389 -20.24 -21.33 -49.50
C PRO A 389 -21.25 -21.79 -48.45
N SER A 390 -22.18 -22.65 -48.89
CA SER A 390 -23.09 -23.38 -48.03
C SER A 390 -22.28 -24.16 -46.99
N ARG A 391 -22.56 -23.91 -45.71
CA ARG A 391 -22.01 -24.65 -44.58
C ARG A 391 -22.61 -26.06 -44.56
N ARG A 392 -22.10 -26.95 -45.40
CA ARG A 392 -22.36 -28.39 -45.31
C ARG A 392 -21.58 -28.94 -44.13
N VAL A 393 -22.29 -29.27 -43.06
CA VAL A 393 -21.78 -30.15 -42.00
C VAL A 393 -21.68 -31.56 -42.61
N SER A 394 -20.50 -31.94 -43.09
CA SER A 394 -20.19 -33.34 -43.38
C SER A 394 -19.79 -34.03 -42.07
N LYS A 395 -20.71 -34.86 -41.55
CA LYS A 395 -20.36 -35.97 -40.66
C LYS A 395 -19.37 -36.86 -41.42
N ALA A 396 -18.10 -36.84 -41.02
CA ALA A 396 -17.13 -37.85 -41.39
C ALA A 396 -16.87 -38.71 -40.15
N GLU A 397 -17.56 -39.85 -40.10
CA GLU A 397 -17.18 -40.98 -39.24
C GLU A 397 -15.79 -41.45 -39.66
N THR A 398 -14.81 -41.34 -38.78
CA THR A 398 -13.53 -42.04 -38.94
C THR A 398 -13.43 -43.10 -37.86
N LYS A 399 -13.61 -44.35 -38.30
CA LYS A 399 -13.29 -45.56 -37.55
C LYS A 399 -11.83 -45.53 -37.13
N VAL A 400 -11.56 -45.66 -35.84
CA VAL A 400 -10.25 -46.05 -35.32
C VAL A 400 -10.41 -47.43 -34.70
N ALA A 401 -9.83 -48.44 -35.36
CA ALA A 401 -9.61 -49.76 -34.78
C ALA A 401 -8.25 -49.76 -34.04
N PRO A 402 -8.10 -50.54 -32.96
CA PRO A 402 -6.91 -50.53 -32.12
C PRO A 402 -5.86 -51.52 -32.64
N ALA A 403 -4.58 -51.19 -32.48
CA ALA A 403 -3.48 -52.13 -32.69
C ALA A 403 -2.43 -51.98 -31.59
N TYR A 404 -2.50 -52.89 -30.62
CA TYR A 404 -1.35 -53.38 -29.86
C TYR A 404 -0.54 -54.33 -30.75
N ALA A 405 0.79 -54.23 -30.71
CA ALA A 405 1.75 -55.33 -30.47
C ALA A 405 3.14 -55.04 -31.06
N THR A 406 4.16 -55.02 -30.16
CA THR A 406 5.55 -55.58 -30.24
C THR A 406 6.34 -55.48 -31.55
N THR A 407 7.64 -55.14 -31.57
CA THR A 407 8.82 -55.92 -31.10
C THR A 407 10.05 -54.98 -31.30
N SER A 408 10.93 -54.69 -30.32
CA SER A 408 12.16 -55.42 -29.90
C SER A 408 13.47 -54.65 -30.15
N LEU A 409 14.17 -54.37 -29.04
CA LEU A 409 15.61 -54.46 -28.73
C LEU A 409 16.66 -53.81 -29.67
N VAL A 410 17.34 -52.79 -29.12
CA VAL A 410 18.81 -52.65 -29.17
C VAL A 410 19.29 -52.18 -27.78
N GLN A 411 20.13 -53.00 -27.14
CA GLN A 411 20.89 -52.66 -25.94
C GLN A 411 22.18 -51.94 -26.37
N ASP A 412 22.55 -50.86 -25.68
CA ASP A 412 23.97 -50.66 -25.36
C ASP A 412 24.18 -49.84 -24.07
N ALA A 413 25.36 -50.08 -23.49
CA ALA A 413 25.80 -49.97 -22.10
C ALA A 413 25.54 -48.66 -21.32
N LEU A 414 25.10 -48.81 -20.06
CA LEU A 414 25.21 -47.81 -18.99
C LEU A 414 26.06 -48.36 -17.83
N VAL A 415 27.06 -47.58 -17.45
CA VAL A 415 27.98 -47.73 -16.32
C VAL A 415 27.20 -47.64 -14.99
N PRO A 416 27.50 -48.43 -13.94
CA PRO A 416 26.81 -48.32 -12.67
C PRO A 416 27.32 -47.09 -11.89
N VAL A 417 26.47 -46.06 -11.74
CA VAL A 417 26.65 -44.99 -10.76
C VAL A 417 26.05 -45.46 -9.43
N ALA A 418 26.84 -45.37 -8.36
CA ALA A 418 26.43 -45.72 -7.00
C ALA A 418 25.22 -44.88 -6.53
N PRO A 419 24.30 -45.44 -5.71
CA PRO A 419 23.16 -44.69 -5.22
C PRO A 419 23.61 -43.61 -4.22
N ILE A 420 23.32 -42.35 -4.55
CA ILE A 420 23.34 -41.23 -3.60
C ILE A 420 22.14 -41.43 -2.67
N PRO A 421 22.31 -41.40 -1.32
CA PRO A 421 21.21 -41.52 -0.40
C PRO A 421 20.28 -40.31 -0.51
N GLN A 422 18.99 -40.55 -0.76
CA GLN A 422 17.96 -39.52 -0.68
C GLN A 422 17.77 -39.09 0.79
N PRO A 423 17.66 -37.80 1.10
CA PRO A 423 17.30 -37.36 2.44
C PRO A 423 15.84 -37.74 2.71
N ILE A 424 15.64 -38.46 3.81
CA ILE A 424 14.32 -38.81 4.35
C ILE A 424 13.55 -37.51 4.63
N PRO A 425 12.32 -37.32 4.12
CA PRO A 425 11.51 -36.16 4.49
C PRO A 425 11.19 -36.25 5.98
N ARG A 426 11.70 -35.28 6.76
CA ARG A 426 11.33 -35.12 8.17
C ARG A 426 9.82 -34.88 8.23
N SER A 427 9.09 -35.77 8.90
CA SER A 427 7.67 -35.58 9.13
C SER A 427 7.47 -34.33 10.00
N ALA A 428 6.37 -33.60 9.76
CA ALA A 428 5.98 -32.41 10.51
C ALA A 428 5.89 -32.63 12.04
N THR A 429 5.90 -33.89 12.50
CA THR A 429 5.89 -34.27 13.91
C THR A 429 7.25 -34.09 14.59
N GLN A 430 8.37 -34.11 13.87
CA GLN A 430 9.72 -33.91 14.45
C GLN A 430 10.09 -32.44 14.61
N VAL A 431 9.65 -31.57 13.68
CA VAL A 431 9.86 -30.11 13.77
C VAL A 431 9.06 -29.51 14.94
N ALA A 432 7.88 -30.07 15.25
CA ALA A 432 7.11 -29.69 16.43
C ALA A 432 7.75 -30.16 17.75
N ALA A 433 8.47 -31.29 17.74
CA ALA A 433 9.17 -31.81 18.92
C ALA A 433 10.46 -31.02 19.24
N GLU A 434 11.21 -30.59 18.23
CA GLU A 434 12.40 -29.72 18.41
C GLU A 434 12.02 -28.30 18.84
N ALA A 435 10.90 -27.75 18.35
CA ALA A 435 10.37 -26.46 18.81
C ALA A 435 9.85 -26.51 20.27
N ALA A 436 9.28 -27.65 20.69
CA ALA A 436 8.86 -27.87 22.08
C ALA A 436 10.06 -28.02 23.04
N ALA A 437 11.15 -28.66 22.61
CA ALA A 437 12.37 -28.80 23.39
C ALA A 437 13.13 -27.47 23.55
N ALA A 438 13.22 -26.65 22.48
CA ALA A 438 13.87 -25.33 22.54
C ALA A 438 13.10 -24.32 23.44
N THR A 439 11.78 -24.46 23.54
CA THR A 439 10.95 -23.63 24.42
C THR A 439 11.10 -24.05 25.90
N GLN A 440 11.40 -25.34 26.17
CA GLN A 440 11.66 -25.84 27.52
C GLN A 440 13.05 -25.43 28.04
N GLU A 441 14.05 -25.29 27.17
CA GLU A 441 15.40 -24.87 27.55
C GLU A 441 15.48 -23.35 27.84
N ALA A 442 14.67 -22.53 27.15
CA ALA A 442 14.52 -21.10 27.43
C ALA A 442 13.75 -20.80 28.74
N ALA A 443 12.91 -21.72 29.21
CA ALA A 443 12.16 -21.58 30.47
C ALA A 443 13.01 -21.91 31.72
N ALA A 444 14.18 -22.52 31.56
CA ALA A 444 15.04 -22.97 32.66
C ALA A 444 15.98 -21.88 33.23
N HIS A 445 15.96 -20.64 32.71
CA HIS A 445 16.89 -19.56 33.09
C HIS A 445 16.23 -18.27 33.61
N ALA A 446 14.95 -18.31 34.02
CA ALA A 446 14.28 -17.17 34.67
C ALA A 446 14.23 -17.33 36.22
N PRO A 447 14.47 -16.27 37.03
CA PRO A 447 14.39 -16.35 38.49
C PRO A 447 12.92 -16.53 38.96
N PRO A 448 12.66 -17.19 40.12
CA PRO A 448 11.32 -17.58 40.49
C PRO A 448 10.57 -16.43 41.19
N GLU A 449 9.52 -15.91 40.56
CA GLU A 449 8.44 -15.25 41.28
C GLU A 449 7.35 -16.26 41.63
N ALA A 450 6.99 -16.29 42.91
CA ALA A 450 6.08 -17.25 43.51
C ALA A 450 4.69 -17.19 42.87
N ARG A 451 4.32 -18.26 42.14
CA ARG A 451 2.93 -18.58 41.82
C ARG A 451 2.52 -19.83 42.57
N THR A 452 1.67 -19.63 43.57
CA THR A 452 0.95 -20.68 44.28
C THR A 452 0.16 -21.54 43.29
N SER A 453 0.56 -22.80 43.16
CA SER A 453 -0.19 -23.85 42.47
C SER A 453 -1.49 -24.13 43.23
N ARG A 454 -2.64 -23.81 42.62
CA ARG A 454 -3.92 -24.43 42.98
C ARG A 454 -4.20 -25.55 42.00
N THR A 455 -4.36 -26.74 42.55
CA THR A 455 -4.76 -28.00 41.92
C THR A 455 -6.00 -27.79 41.05
N ARG A 456 -5.93 -28.18 39.76
CA ARG A 456 -7.09 -28.18 38.86
C ARG A 456 -7.86 -29.48 39.09
N GLU A 457 -8.94 -29.40 39.87
CA GLU A 457 -9.99 -30.42 39.89
C GLU A 457 -10.66 -30.51 38.51
N GLU A 458 -10.73 -31.71 37.96
CA GLU A 458 -11.61 -32.05 36.85
C GLU A 458 -13.07 -31.90 37.29
N ARG A 459 -13.77 -30.88 36.76
CA ARG A 459 -15.22 -30.73 36.91
C ARG A 459 -15.90 -31.33 35.69
N GLY A 460 -16.88 -32.21 35.92
CA GLY A 460 -17.76 -32.78 34.89
C GLY A 460 -18.57 -31.73 34.13
N PRO A 461 -19.36 -32.13 33.12
CA PRO A 461 -19.99 -31.21 32.17
C PRO A 461 -20.98 -30.29 32.87
N VAL A 462 -20.61 -29.01 33.00
CA VAL A 462 -21.48 -27.94 33.50
C VAL A 462 -22.50 -27.63 32.41
N ALA A 463 -23.80 -27.67 32.75
CA ALA A 463 -24.86 -27.30 31.83
C ALA A 463 -24.71 -25.83 31.42
N PRO A 464 -24.89 -25.49 30.12
CA PRO A 464 -24.73 -24.12 29.66
C PRO A 464 -25.77 -23.18 30.32
N PRO A 465 -25.40 -21.93 30.61
CA PRO A 465 -26.28 -20.97 31.28
C PRO A 465 -27.42 -20.55 30.34
N SER A 466 -28.57 -20.18 30.90
CA SER A 466 -29.70 -19.69 30.09
C SER A 466 -29.37 -18.34 29.43
N ILE A 467 -29.94 -18.09 28.25
CA ILE A 467 -29.72 -16.83 27.51
C ILE A 467 -30.13 -15.59 28.32
N ASP A 468 -31.15 -15.71 29.16
CA ASP A 468 -31.61 -14.63 30.04
C ASP A 468 -30.59 -14.30 31.14
N ALA A 469 -29.86 -15.31 31.63
CA ALA A 469 -28.77 -15.11 32.58
C ALA A 469 -27.57 -14.41 31.89
N ILE A 470 -27.29 -14.74 30.63
CA ILE A 470 -26.23 -14.11 29.83
C ILE A 470 -26.56 -12.64 29.58
N ARG A 471 -27.78 -12.33 29.15
CA ARG A 471 -28.22 -10.94 28.88
C ARG A 471 -28.12 -10.04 30.11
N LYS A 472 -28.48 -10.54 31.30
CA LYS A 472 -28.43 -9.77 32.56
C LYS A 472 -27.02 -9.34 32.94
N ARG A 473 -26.01 -10.14 32.61
CA ARG A 473 -24.60 -9.92 32.98
C ARG A 473 -23.70 -9.62 31.79
N TRP A 474 -24.29 -9.33 30.63
CA TRP A 474 -23.55 -9.10 29.39
C TRP A 474 -22.58 -7.92 29.52
N SER A 475 -22.96 -6.87 30.27
CA SER A 475 -22.12 -5.69 30.51
C SER A 475 -20.79 -5.99 31.20
N GLU A 476 -20.67 -7.12 31.91
CA GLU A 476 -19.42 -7.54 32.55
C GLU A 476 -18.37 -8.03 31.55
N VAL A 477 -18.79 -8.56 30.39
CA VAL A 477 -17.88 -9.13 29.37
C VAL A 477 -17.04 -8.03 28.68
N PRO A 478 -17.63 -6.93 28.16
CA PRO A 478 -16.86 -5.79 27.66
C PRO A 478 -15.90 -5.20 28.70
N GLU A 479 -16.29 -5.14 29.98
CA GLU A 479 -15.44 -4.61 31.05
C GLU A 479 -14.21 -5.48 31.32
N PHE A 480 -14.37 -6.81 31.26
CA PHE A 480 -13.26 -7.74 31.41
C PHE A 480 -12.24 -7.60 30.27
N VAL A 481 -12.73 -7.46 29.03
CA VAL A 481 -11.89 -7.24 27.85
C VAL A 481 -11.19 -5.87 27.92
N LYS A 482 -11.86 -4.84 28.48
CA LYS A 482 -11.26 -3.52 28.71
C LYS A 482 -10.10 -3.59 29.70
N LYS A 483 -10.24 -4.35 30.81
CA LYS A 483 -9.17 -4.56 31.80
C LYS A 483 -7.97 -5.30 31.22
N SER A 484 -8.16 -6.08 30.16
CA SER A 484 -7.10 -6.81 29.46
C SER A 484 -6.38 -5.96 28.39
N GLY A 485 -6.60 -4.64 28.35
CA GLY A 485 -5.91 -3.71 27.45
C GLY A 485 -6.50 -3.59 26.04
N ARG A 486 -7.62 -4.25 25.75
CA ARG A 486 -8.27 -4.25 24.42
C ARG A 486 -9.50 -3.34 24.36
N GLY A 487 -9.29 -2.03 24.50
CA GLY A 487 -10.37 -1.04 24.54
C GLY A 487 -11.28 -1.02 23.30
N PHE A 488 -10.73 -1.26 22.11
CA PHE A 488 -11.53 -1.30 20.87
C PHE A 488 -12.45 -2.53 20.79
N VAL A 489 -11.99 -3.70 21.24
CA VAL A 489 -12.78 -4.93 21.28
C VAL A 489 -13.88 -4.84 22.36
N SER A 490 -13.59 -4.16 23.47
CA SER A 490 -14.59 -3.84 24.49
C SER A 490 -15.72 -2.97 23.92
N ALA A 491 -15.39 -1.92 23.17
CA ALA A 491 -16.39 -1.11 22.48
C ALA A 491 -17.19 -1.94 21.46
N ALA A 492 -16.52 -2.82 20.71
CA ALA A 492 -17.15 -3.74 19.78
C ALA A 492 -18.21 -4.63 20.44
N LEU A 493 -17.86 -5.29 21.55
CA LEU A 493 -18.78 -6.14 22.31
C LEU A 493 -19.98 -5.38 22.89
N GLY A 494 -19.84 -4.08 23.15
CA GLY A 494 -20.94 -3.22 23.58
C GLY A 494 -21.99 -2.96 22.49
N HIS A 495 -21.62 -3.09 21.21
CA HIS A 495 -22.52 -2.99 20.06
C HIS A 495 -23.12 -4.33 19.64
N LEU A 496 -22.67 -5.43 20.24
CA LEU A 496 -23.10 -6.78 19.93
C LEU A 496 -24.07 -7.32 20.98
N VAL A 497 -25.05 -8.12 20.56
CA VAL A 497 -26.10 -8.62 21.45
C VAL A 497 -26.12 -10.15 21.48
N PRO A 498 -26.12 -10.80 22.65
CA PRO A 498 -26.27 -12.25 22.74
C PRO A 498 -27.70 -12.67 22.35
N GLU A 499 -27.81 -13.53 21.34
CA GLU A 499 -29.08 -13.98 20.75
C GLU A 499 -29.57 -15.30 21.33
N SER A 500 -28.72 -16.32 21.32
CA SER A 500 -29.06 -17.67 21.78
C SER A 500 -27.83 -18.46 22.17
N ILE A 501 -27.99 -19.53 22.94
CA ILE A 501 -26.92 -20.46 23.29
C ILE A 501 -27.39 -21.88 22.99
N ASN A 502 -26.55 -22.68 22.36
CA ASN A 502 -26.89 -24.07 22.04
C ASN A 502 -26.57 -25.02 23.20
N ALA A 503 -27.07 -26.26 23.12
CA ALA A 503 -26.82 -27.29 24.14
C ALA A 503 -25.34 -27.68 24.30
N ALA A 504 -24.48 -27.33 23.34
CA ALA A 504 -23.04 -27.54 23.41
C ALA A 504 -22.29 -26.36 24.08
N GLY A 505 -22.99 -25.32 24.54
CA GLY A 505 -22.39 -24.15 25.19
C GLY A 505 -21.79 -23.14 24.22
N VAL A 506 -22.20 -23.12 22.94
CA VAL A 506 -21.78 -22.12 21.95
C VAL A 506 -22.79 -20.96 21.95
N LEU A 507 -22.32 -19.77 22.31
CA LEU A 507 -23.10 -18.53 22.33
C LEU A 507 -23.17 -17.90 20.94
N ILE A 508 -24.36 -17.63 20.43
CA ILE A 508 -24.57 -16.85 19.20
C ILE A 508 -24.71 -15.38 19.59
N ILE A 509 -23.84 -14.55 19.00
CA ILE A 509 -23.80 -13.11 19.22
C ILE A 509 -24.20 -12.43 17.90
N GLY A 510 -25.28 -11.65 17.95
CA GLY A 510 -25.85 -10.93 16.83
C GLY A 510 -25.14 -9.60 16.54
N TYR A 511 -24.95 -9.27 15.26
CA TYR A 511 -24.47 -7.98 14.75
C TYR A 511 -25.30 -7.48 13.55
N GLU A 512 -25.32 -6.18 13.27
CA GLU A 512 -26.32 -5.62 12.34
C GLU A 512 -26.00 -5.75 10.84
N ARG A 513 -24.72 -5.91 10.42
CA ARG A 513 -24.32 -5.88 9.00
C ARG A 513 -23.17 -6.86 8.67
N PRO A 514 -23.17 -7.58 7.52
CA PRO A 514 -22.14 -8.58 7.17
C PRO A 514 -20.68 -8.11 7.17
N ASN A 515 -20.44 -6.81 6.98
CA ASN A 515 -19.11 -6.17 7.01
C ASN A 515 -18.93 -5.26 8.23
N ASP A 516 -19.49 -5.64 9.37
CA ASP A 516 -19.33 -4.87 10.59
C ASP A 516 -17.88 -4.94 11.10
N THR A 517 -17.25 -3.77 11.21
CA THR A 517 -15.92 -3.59 11.80
C THR A 517 -15.86 -4.13 13.23
N TRP A 518 -16.99 -4.12 13.95
CA TRP A 518 -17.09 -4.67 15.30
C TRP A 518 -17.05 -6.19 15.33
N ALA A 519 -17.72 -6.86 14.38
CA ALA A 519 -17.67 -8.32 14.25
C ALA A 519 -16.25 -8.80 13.91
N THR A 520 -15.59 -8.13 12.97
CA THR A 520 -14.18 -8.41 12.61
C THR A 520 -13.24 -8.19 13.79
N ALA A 521 -13.48 -7.15 14.61
CA ALA A 521 -12.71 -6.87 15.81
C ALA A 521 -12.86 -7.95 16.88
N VAL A 522 -14.07 -8.47 17.08
CA VAL A 522 -14.35 -9.55 18.03
C VAL A 522 -13.79 -10.89 17.54
N GLU A 523 -13.88 -11.18 16.25
CA GLU A 523 -13.34 -12.41 15.65
C GLU A 523 -11.79 -12.43 15.69
N SER A 524 -11.14 -11.29 15.41
CA SER A 524 -9.67 -11.18 15.53
C SER A 524 -9.15 -11.29 16.97
N ALA A 525 -10.01 -11.09 17.97
CA ALA A 525 -9.69 -11.19 19.39
C ALA A 525 -10.39 -12.39 20.07
N ARG A 526 -10.70 -13.44 19.30
CA ARG A 526 -11.48 -14.60 19.75
C ARG A 526 -10.98 -15.22 21.05
N SER A 527 -9.67 -15.33 21.26
CA SER A 527 -9.07 -15.91 22.49
C SER A 527 -9.43 -15.12 23.75
N ASP A 528 -9.32 -13.79 23.70
CA ASP A 528 -9.52 -12.91 24.85
C ASP A 528 -11.00 -12.76 25.16
N VAL A 529 -11.84 -12.74 24.11
CA VAL A 529 -13.29 -12.75 24.24
C VAL A 529 -13.76 -14.09 24.82
N MET A 530 -13.20 -15.22 24.39
CA MET A 530 -13.47 -16.52 25.00
C MET A 530 -13.05 -16.58 26.47
N GLN A 531 -11.89 -16.02 26.83
CA GLN A 531 -11.44 -15.95 28.21
C GLN A 531 -12.37 -15.09 29.08
N ALA A 532 -12.84 -13.95 28.55
CA ALA A 532 -13.82 -13.10 29.22
C ALA A 532 -15.17 -13.83 29.39
N LEU A 533 -15.66 -14.51 28.36
CA LEU A 533 -16.90 -15.28 28.41
C LEU A 533 -16.82 -16.41 29.45
N GLN A 534 -15.71 -17.15 29.49
CA GLN A 534 -15.50 -18.24 30.47
C GLN A 534 -15.26 -17.73 31.89
N ALA A 535 -14.70 -16.52 32.06
CA ALA A 535 -14.57 -15.89 33.37
C ALA A 535 -15.92 -15.38 33.91
N THR A 536 -16.81 -14.91 33.03
CA THR A 536 -18.12 -14.37 33.42
C THR A 536 -19.19 -15.46 33.55
N PHE A 537 -19.13 -16.50 32.71
CA PHE A 537 -20.14 -17.54 32.60
C PHE A 537 -19.52 -18.94 32.59
N GLU A 538 -19.89 -19.78 33.58
CA GLU A 538 -19.55 -21.19 33.57
C GLU A 538 -20.40 -21.93 32.51
N GLY A 539 -19.80 -22.82 31.72
CA GLY A 539 -20.51 -23.63 30.71
C GLY A 539 -20.50 -23.07 29.27
N ILE A 540 -19.79 -21.98 28.99
CA ILE A 540 -19.56 -21.49 27.62
C ILE A 540 -18.30 -22.15 27.03
N ASN A 541 -18.49 -22.91 25.96
CA ASN A 541 -17.45 -23.64 25.24
C ASN A 541 -17.04 -22.97 23.92
N GLY A 542 -17.82 -22.01 23.43
CA GLY A 542 -17.51 -21.27 22.20
C GLY A 542 -18.45 -20.08 21.98
N PHE A 543 -18.16 -19.25 20.97
CA PHE A 543 -19.14 -18.31 20.44
C PHE A 543 -19.12 -18.28 18.90
N ALA A 544 -20.20 -17.83 18.29
CA ALA A 544 -20.32 -17.57 16.86
C ALA A 544 -20.97 -16.20 16.64
N LEU A 545 -20.51 -15.47 15.64
CA LEU A 545 -21.11 -14.20 15.23
C LEU A 545 -22.14 -14.46 14.13
N ARG A 546 -23.32 -13.84 14.21
CA ARG A 546 -24.37 -13.93 13.18
C ARG A 546 -24.98 -12.56 12.89
N VAL A 547 -25.38 -12.31 11.64
CA VAL A 547 -26.09 -11.08 11.27
C VAL A 547 -27.54 -11.13 11.79
N VAL A 548 -27.95 -10.12 12.56
CA VAL A 548 -29.32 -9.96 13.08
C VAL A 548 -30.27 -9.82 11.89
N GLY A 549 -31.21 -10.76 11.72
CA GLY A 549 -32.20 -10.75 10.64
C GLY A 549 -32.11 -11.93 9.66
N GLU A 550 -31.09 -12.79 9.76
CA GLU A 550 -31.14 -14.12 9.13
C GLU A 550 -31.99 -15.06 9.99
N VAL A 551 -33.26 -15.21 9.61
CA VAL A 551 -34.12 -16.28 10.13
C VAL A 551 -33.43 -17.61 9.85
N ALA A 552 -33.30 -18.44 10.90
CA ALA A 552 -32.76 -19.78 10.79
C ALA A 552 -33.53 -20.60 9.75
N THR A 553 -32.98 -20.74 8.54
CA THR A 553 -33.25 -21.89 7.71
C THR A 553 -32.58 -23.08 8.38
N GLY A 554 -33.37 -23.77 9.21
CA GLY A 554 -33.04 -25.11 9.66
C GLY A 554 -32.66 -25.96 8.45
N SER A 555 -31.70 -26.86 8.65
CA SER A 555 -31.20 -27.76 7.64
C SER A 555 -32.34 -28.46 6.89
N GLN A 556 -32.62 -28.03 5.66
CA GLN A 556 -33.20 -28.86 4.63
C GLN A 556 -32.46 -28.60 3.32
N GLY A 557 -32.16 -29.69 2.62
CA GLY A 557 -31.18 -29.79 1.55
C GLY A 557 -31.28 -28.71 0.47
N GLY A 558 -30.12 -28.36 -0.07
CA GLY A 558 -29.99 -27.38 -1.14
C GLY A 558 -30.91 -27.68 -2.31
N LYS A 559 -31.80 -26.73 -2.62
CA LYS A 559 -32.33 -26.56 -3.97
C LYS A 559 -31.40 -25.62 -4.72
N ARG A 560 -30.77 -26.12 -5.78
CA ARG A 560 -30.08 -25.27 -6.77
C ARG A 560 -31.13 -24.34 -7.37
N LEU A 561 -30.96 -23.03 -7.21
CA LEU A 561 -31.70 -22.05 -8.01
C LEU A 561 -31.25 -22.25 -9.47
N THR A 562 -32.22 -22.41 -10.38
CA THR A 562 -31.95 -22.48 -11.81
C THR A 562 -31.66 -21.08 -12.34
N ALA A 563 -31.02 -20.99 -13.53
CA ALA A 563 -30.75 -19.70 -14.17
C ALA A 563 -32.05 -18.90 -14.42
N GLU A 564 -33.17 -19.60 -14.66
CA GLU A 564 -34.50 -19.02 -14.82
C GLU A 564 -35.02 -18.35 -13.54
N ASP A 565 -34.79 -18.95 -12.36
CA ASP A 565 -35.21 -18.36 -11.07
C ASP A 565 -34.46 -17.05 -10.77
N VAL A 566 -33.18 -16.97 -11.14
CA VAL A 566 -32.36 -15.77 -10.96
C VAL A 566 -32.74 -14.68 -11.96
N GLN A 567 -33.08 -15.06 -13.19
CA GLN A 567 -33.53 -14.13 -14.22
C GLN A 567 -34.90 -13.54 -13.86
N GLN A 568 -35.83 -14.37 -13.36
CA GLN A 568 -37.15 -13.92 -12.91
C GLN A 568 -37.06 -12.95 -11.72
N GLN A 569 -36.17 -13.21 -10.76
CA GLN A 569 -35.96 -12.29 -9.62
C GLN A 569 -35.38 -10.94 -10.06
N ARG A 570 -34.54 -10.91 -11.10
CA ARG A 570 -33.99 -9.67 -11.65
C ARG A 570 -35.04 -8.86 -12.43
N THR A 571 -35.85 -9.51 -13.27
CA THR A 571 -36.94 -8.85 -13.99
C THR A 571 -38.01 -8.33 -13.05
N ASP A 572 -38.36 -9.07 -12.00
CA ASP A 572 -39.28 -8.62 -10.95
C ASP A 572 -38.71 -7.41 -10.17
N HIS A 573 -37.39 -7.39 -9.93
CA HIS A 573 -36.73 -6.26 -9.28
C HIS A 573 -36.73 -5.00 -10.17
N LEU A 574 -36.47 -5.13 -11.48
CA LEU A 574 -36.45 -4.02 -12.43
C LEU A 574 -37.86 -3.44 -12.65
N THR A 575 -38.87 -4.31 -12.72
CA THR A 575 -40.27 -3.92 -12.89
C THR A 575 -40.79 -3.16 -11.66
N ASN A 576 -40.40 -3.57 -10.46
CA ASN A 576 -40.75 -2.87 -9.22
C ASN A 576 -40.07 -1.50 -9.06
N LYS A 577 -38.90 -1.30 -9.69
CA LYS A 577 -38.13 -0.06 -9.57
C LYS A 577 -38.61 1.04 -10.53
N HIS A 578 -39.26 0.66 -11.65
CA HIS A 578 -39.77 1.60 -12.66
C HIS A 578 -41.24 1.32 -12.99
N PRO A 579 -42.21 2.06 -12.41
CA PRO A 579 -43.64 1.80 -12.55
C PRO A 579 -44.16 1.85 -13.99
N LEU A 580 -43.53 2.68 -14.84
CA LEU A 580 -43.88 2.82 -16.26
C LEU A 580 -43.43 1.61 -17.10
N LEU A 581 -42.39 0.90 -16.66
CA LEU A 581 -41.85 -0.25 -17.38
C LEU A 581 -42.79 -1.45 -17.27
N GLY A 582 -43.34 -1.69 -16.06
CA GLY A 582 -44.34 -2.75 -15.83
C GLY A 582 -45.65 -2.50 -16.59
N ALA A 583 -46.11 -1.25 -16.65
CA ALA A 583 -47.31 -0.88 -17.41
C ALA A 583 -47.10 -1.05 -18.93
N ALA A 584 -45.88 -0.79 -19.44
CA ALA A 584 -45.55 -0.97 -20.85
C ALA A 584 -45.45 -2.45 -21.23
N VAL A 585 -44.83 -3.27 -20.39
CA VAL A 585 -44.71 -4.74 -20.57
C VAL A 585 -46.08 -5.40 -20.63
N GLN A 586 -47.00 -5.05 -19.72
CA GLN A 586 -48.36 -5.60 -19.71
C GLN A 586 -49.26 -5.10 -20.84
N SER A 587 -49.11 -3.84 -21.27
CA SER A 587 -49.99 -3.27 -22.30
C SER A 587 -49.57 -3.61 -23.72
N LEU A 588 -48.29 -3.96 -23.94
CA LEU A 588 -47.72 -4.27 -25.25
C LEU A 588 -47.33 -5.75 -25.41
N ASP A 589 -47.55 -6.58 -24.39
CA ASP A 589 -47.27 -8.03 -24.36
C ASP A 589 -45.81 -8.35 -24.76
N LEU A 590 -44.86 -7.69 -24.09
CA LEU A 590 -43.43 -7.76 -24.41
C LEU A 590 -42.67 -8.63 -23.40
N GLU A 591 -41.74 -9.46 -23.87
CA GLU A 591 -40.78 -10.16 -23.02
C GLU A 591 -39.52 -9.31 -22.82
N LEU A 592 -39.11 -9.14 -21.56
CA LEU A 592 -37.84 -8.48 -21.20
C LEU A 592 -36.68 -9.50 -21.28
N LEU A 593 -35.80 -9.31 -22.27
CA LEU A 593 -34.52 -10.02 -22.38
C LEU A 593 -33.38 -9.10 -21.87
N ASP A 594 -32.38 -9.72 -21.25
CA ASP A 594 -31.26 -9.08 -20.52
C ASP A 594 -30.47 -8.03 -21.34
#